data_AF-A0A401PJE3-F1
#
_entry.id   AF-A0A401PJE3-F1
#
_cell.length_a   1.000
_cell.length_b   1.000
_cell.length_c   1.000
_cell.angle_alpha   90.00
_cell.angle_beta   90.00
_cell.angle_gamma   90.00
#
_symmetry.space_group_name_H-M   'P 1'
#
loop_
_entity.id
_entity.type
_entity.pdbx_description
1 polymer ?
#
loop_
_entity_poly.entity_id
_entity_poly.type
_entity_poly.pdbx_seq_one_letter_code
_entity_poly.pdbx_strand_id
1 'polypeptide(L)'
;MRKDEIFWKLRWFSWHVSLTTHNKDVLVCPIKPTERFRDLQPEELTDLFQTSQKVAKVVEQHFKVTSLTIAIQDGPEAGQTVKVSAF
;
A
#
# COMPACT_ATOMS: atom_id res chain seq x y z
N MET A 1 -7.24 -8.17 -14.67
CA MET A 1 -5.79 -8.29 -14.45
C MET A 1 -5.11 -7.69 -15.68
N ARG A 2 -4.49 -6.50 -15.55
CA ARG A 2 -3.84 -5.82 -16.69
C ARG A 2 -2.33 -6.09 -16.67
N LYS A 3 -1.69 -5.99 -17.84
CA LYS A 3 -0.30 -6.40 -18.09
C LYS A 3 0.75 -5.43 -17.52
N ASP A 4 0.31 -4.34 -16.89
CA ASP A 4 1.12 -3.23 -16.39
C ASP A 4 1.34 -3.24 -14.86
N GLU A 5 0.80 -4.22 -14.15
CA GLU A 5 0.98 -4.38 -12.70
C GLU A 5 2.30 -5.12 -12.41
N ILE A 6 3.33 -4.40 -11.92
CA ILE A 6 4.58 -5.00 -11.43
C ILE A 6 4.42 -5.37 -9.95
N PHE A 7 4.27 -6.67 -9.69
CA PHE A 7 4.15 -7.20 -8.33
C PHE A 7 5.52 -7.45 -7.69
N TRP A 8 5.81 -6.78 -6.58
CA TRP A 8 6.95 -7.13 -5.72
C TRP A 8 6.50 -8.13 -4.65
N LYS A 9 6.74 -9.42 -4.90
CA LYS A 9 6.50 -10.50 -3.92
C LYS A 9 7.80 -10.79 -3.16
N LEU A 10 7.98 -10.17 -2.00
CA LEU A 10 9.07 -10.54 -1.08
C LEU A 10 8.63 -11.76 -0.25
N ARG A 11 9.58 -12.67 0.01
CA ARG A 11 9.39 -14.10 0.33
C ARG A 11 8.65 -14.43 1.64
N TRP A 12 8.06 -13.46 2.34
CA TRP A 12 7.24 -13.67 3.55
C TRP A 12 6.06 -12.71 3.69
N PHE A 13 5.86 -11.77 2.75
CA PHE A 13 4.86 -10.70 2.86
C PHE A 13 4.23 -10.41 1.49
N SER A 14 2.92 -10.59 1.36
CA SER A 14 2.19 -10.42 0.09
C SER A 14 1.54 -9.03 0.02
N TRP A 15 2.19 -8.07 -0.64
CA TRP A 15 1.62 -6.74 -0.86
C TRP A 15 1.24 -6.57 -2.33
N HIS A 16 0.08 -5.96 -2.59
CA HIS A 16 -0.30 -5.51 -3.94
C HIS A 16 0.20 -4.08 -4.14
N VAL A 17 1.30 -3.95 -4.91
CA VAL A 17 1.76 -2.64 -5.40
C VAL A 17 1.14 -2.43 -6.77
N SER A 18 0.12 -1.56 -6.86
CA SER A 18 -0.45 -1.14 -8.14
C SER A 18 0.23 0.14 -8.60
N LEU A 19 1.11 0.04 -9.61
CA LEU A 19 1.57 1.20 -10.37
C LEU A 19 0.44 1.60 -11.33
N THR A 20 -0.10 2.81 -11.19
CA THR A 20 -0.96 3.33 -12.25
C THR A 20 -0.06 3.76 -13.41
N THR A 21 -0.39 3.37 -14.63
CA THR A 21 0.45 3.54 -15.83
C THR A 21 0.78 4.99 -16.19
N HIS A 22 0.21 5.97 -15.46
CA HIS A 22 0.46 7.40 -15.61
C HIS A 22 0.92 8.12 -14.33
N ASN A 23 0.77 7.53 -13.13
CA ASN A 23 1.21 8.16 -11.87
C ASN A 23 2.21 7.28 -11.13
N LYS A 24 3.25 7.92 -10.58
CA LYS A 24 4.34 7.32 -9.79
C LYS A 24 3.89 6.83 -8.41
N ASP A 25 2.59 6.61 -8.24
CA ASP A 25 1.95 6.23 -6.98
C ASP A 25 1.98 4.72 -6.80
N VAL A 26 2.10 4.31 -5.55
CA VAL A 26 2.10 2.91 -5.11
C VAL A 26 1.18 2.75 -3.92
N LEU A 27 0.63 1.54 -3.75
CA LEU A 27 -0.18 1.18 -2.59
C LEU A 27 0.54 0.13 -1.74
N VAL A 28 0.37 0.24 -0.41
CA VAL A 28 0.82 -0.74 0.58
C VAL A 28 -0.39 -1.08 1.45
N CYS A 29 -0.94 -2.30 1.30
CA CYS A 29 -2.15 -2.78 1.99
C CYS A 29 -1.94 -4.11 2.77
N PRO A 30 -2.36 -4.21 4.05
CA PRO A 30 -2.17 -5.42 4.85
C PRO A 30 -2.67 -6.67 4.15
N ILE A 31 -2.02 -7.82 4.40
CA ILE A 31 -2.42 -9.11 3.80
C ILE A 31 -3.83 -9.49 4.22
N LYS A 32 -4.14 -9.33 5.52
CA LYS A 32 -5.47 -9.55 6.04
C LYS A 32 -6.37 -8.38 5.62
N PRO A 33 -7.47 -8.65 4.89
CA PRO A 33 -8.41 -7.60 4.54
C PRO A 33 -9.01 -6.98 5.81
N THR A 34 -8.71 -5.70 6.03
CA THR A 34 -9.17 -4.92 7.18
C THR A 34 -9.72 -3.60 6.67
N GLU A 35 -10.94 -3.24 7.06
CA GLU A 35 -11.63 -2.09 6.47
C GLU A 35 -11.16 -0.75 7.06
N ARG A 36 -10.94 -0.70 8.38
CA ARG A 36 -10.55 0.51 9.08
C ARG A 36 -9.18 0.39 9.71
N PHE A 37 -8.44 1.51 9.72
CA PHE A 37 -7.12 1.58 10.34
C PHE A 37 -7.12 1.18 11.81
N ARG A 38 -8.19 1.55 12.55
CA ARG A 38 -8.35 1.22 13.97
C ARG A 38 -8.52 -0.29 14.26
N ASP A 39 -8.83 -1.08 13.22
CA ASP A 39 -9.11 -2.51 13.37
C ASP A 39 -7.84 -3.37 13.17
N LEU A 40 -6.71 -2.75 12.78
CA LEU A 40 -5.42 -3.42 12.66
C LEU A 40 -4.86 -3.81 14.03
N GLN A 41 -4.30 -5.02 14.11
CA GLN A 41 -3.53 -5.44 15.27
C GLN A 41 -2.19 -4.67 15.34
N PRO A 42 -1.59 -4.52 16.54
CA PRO A 42 -0.31 -3.81 16.71
C PRO A 42 0.81 -4.34 15.80
N GLU A 43 0.85 -5.65 15.57
CA GLU A 43 1.84 -6.30 14.70
C GLU A 43 1.60 -5.95 13.23
N GLU A 44 0.32 -5.94 12.79
CA GLU A 44 -0.08 -5.57 11.44
C GLU A 44 0.22 -4.09 11.14
N LEU A 45 -0.04 -3.22 12.13
CA LEU A 45 0.27 -1.80 12.07
C LEU A 45 1.79 -1.56 11.92
N THR A 46 2.58 -2.26 12.75
CA THR A 46 4.03 -2.16 12.71
C THR A 46 4.58 -2.60 11.36
N ASP A 47 4.10 -3.75 10.85
CA ASP A 47 4.51 -4.30 9.57
C ASP A 47 4.11 -3.39 8.39
N LEU A 48 2.91 -2.81 8.43
CA LEU A 48 2.42 -1.86 7.43
C LEU A 48 3.36 -0.67 7.26
N PHE A 49 3.75 -0.03 8.36
CA PHE A 49 4.62 1.16 8.30
C PHE A 49 6.08 0.83 8.02
N GLN A 50 6.62 -0.30 8.53
CA GLN A 50 7.96 -0.76 8.16
C GLN A 50 8.06 -1.10 6.67
N THR A 51 7.02 -1.72 6.12
CA THR A 51 6.94 -2.00 4.68
C THR A 51 6.84 -0.70 3.90
N SER A 52 6.00 0.24 4.33
CA SER A 52 5.86 1.56 3.70
C SER A 52 7.19 2.32 3.64
N GLN A 53 8.00 2.27 4.70
CA GLN A 53 9.34 2.87 4.71
C GLN A 53 10.30 2.21 3.70
N LYS A 54 10.28 0.88 3.57
CA LYS A 54 11.10 0.15 2.58
C LYS A 54 10.69 0.50 1.15
N VAL A 55 9.38 0.53 0.89
CA VAL A 55 8.81 0.89 -0.41
C VAL A 55 9.15 2.34 -0.75
N ALA A 56 9.01 3.28 0.19
CA ALA A 56 9.37 4.68 0.01
C ALA A 56 10.82 4.85 -0.49
N LYS A 57 11.78 4.17 0.16
CA LYS A 57 13.19 4.18 -0.28
C LYS A 57 13.36 3.68 -1.72
N VAL A 58 12.69 2.60 -2.09
CA VAL A 58 12.78 2.03 -3.45
C VAL A 58 12.14 2.97 -4.48
N VAL A 59 10.99 3.56 -4.17
CA VAL A 59 10.27 4.51 -5.03
C VAL A 59 11.10 5.77 -5.26
N GLU A 60 11.68 6.37 -4.21
CA GLU A 60 12.57 7.54 -4.35
C GLU A 60 13.75 7.26 -5.26
N GLN A 61 14.43 6.13 -5.05
CA GLN A 61 15.58 5.72 -5.86
C GLN A 61 15.20 5.44 -7.31
N HIS A 62 14.09 4.71 -7.52
CA HIS A 62 13.64 4.32 -8.86
C HIS A 62 13.21 5.53 -9.69
N PHE A 63 12.45 6.46 -9.10
CA PHE A 63 11.93 7.63 -9.80
C PHE A 63 12.81 8.87 -9.68
N LYS A 64 13.95 8.79 -8.96
CA LYS A 64 14.91 9.88 -8.74
C LYS A 64 14.25 11.13 -8.14
N VAL A 65 13.40 10.94 -7.13
CA VAL A 65 12.72 12.03 -6.40
C VAL A 65 13.30 12.18 -5.00
N THR A 66 13.05 13.32 -4.35
CA THR A 66 13.62 13.67 -3.03
C THR A 66 12.58 13.79 -1.92
N SER A 67 11.31 13.56 -2.24
CA SER A 67 10.20 13.70 -1.30
C SER A 67 9.05 12.81 -1.72
N LEU A 68 8.30 12.33 -0.73
CA LEU A 68 7.12 11.50 -0.91
C LEU A 68 6.00 11.97 0.02
N THR A 69 4.76 11.76 -0.40
CA THR A 69 3.58 11.89 0.45
C THR A 69 3.05 10.49 0.75
N ILE A 70 2.84 10.20 2.03
CA ILE A 70 2.16 8.98 2.48
C ILE A 70 0.80 9.39 3.03
N ALA A 71 -0.27 8.82 2.51
CA ALA A 71 -1.64 9.13 2.92
C ALA A 71 -2.45 7.86 3.13
N ILE A 72 -3.34 7.88 4.12
CA ILE A 72 -4.34 6.84 4.39
C ILE A 72 -5.71 7.50 4.35
N GLN A 73 -6.59 6.98 3.49
CA GLN A 73 -8.00 7.37 3.45
C GLN A 73 -8.81 6.38 4.29
N ASP A 74 -8.88 6.63 5.60
CA ASP A 74 -9.57 5.74 6.56
C ASP A 74 -11.06 6.12 6.71
N GLY A 75 -11.93 5.43 5.97
CA GLY A 75 -13.37 5.58 5.99
C GLY A 75 -13.95 6.34 4.78
N PRO A 76 -15.27 6.22 4.54
CA PRO A 76 -15.93 6.81 3.37
C PRO A 76 -15.72 8.32 3.23
N GLU A 77 -15.82 9.06 4.35
CA GLU A 77 -15.70 10.53 4.32
C GLU A 77 -14.26 11.02 4.14
N ALA A 78 -13.27 10.13 4.34
CA ALA A 78 -11.88 10.38 3.97
C ALA A 78 -11.61 10.04 2.49
N GLY A 79 -12.62 9.57 1.75
CA GLY A 79 -12.53 9.19 0.34
C GLY A 79 -12.19 7.72 0.08
N GLN A 80 -12.32 6.82 1.07
CA GLN A 80 -12.04 5.40 0.89
C GLN A 80 -12.99 4.77 -0.15
N THR A 81 -12.43 4.25 -1.25
CA THR A 81 -13.21 3.68 -2.36
C THR A 81 -13.21 2.14 -2.38
N VAL A 82 -12.15 1.51 -1.86
CA VAL A 82 -12.02 0.06 -1.80
C VAL A 82 -12.56 -0.45 -0.48
N LYS A 83 -13.60 -1.29 -0.54
CA LYS A 83 -14.21 -1.96 0.61
C LYS A 83 -13.68 -3.38 0.73
N VAL A 84 -13.55 -3.86 1.97
CA VAL A 84 -13.35 -5.28 2.22
C VAL A 84 -14.66 -5.98 1.88
N SER A 85 -14.69 -6.74 0.78
CA SER A 85 -15.82 -7.61 0.51
C SER A 85 -15.80 -8.76 1.50
N ALA A 86 -16.92 -8.98 2.19
CA ALA A 86 -17.17 -10.27 2.82
C ALA A 86 -17.10 -11.33 1.73
N PHE A 87 -16.14 -12.26 1.87
CA PHE A 87 -16.17 -13.50 1.09
C PHE A 87 -17.38 -14.34 1.49
#